data_AF-A0A971BKS4-F1
#
_entry.id   AF-A0A971BKS4-F1
#
_cell.length_a   1.000
_cell.length_b   1.000
_cell.length_c   1.000
_cell.angle_alpha   90.00
_cell.angle_beta   90.00
_cell.angle_gamma   90.00
#
_symmetry.space_group_name_H-M   'P 1'
#
loop_
_entity.id
_entity.type
_entity.pdbx_description
1 polymer ?
#
loop_
_entity_poly.entity_id
_entity_poly.type
_entity_poly.pdbx_seq_one_letter_code
_entity_poly.pdbx_strand_id
1 'polypeptide(L)'
;MAYEAGSYDCIVIGAGHAGCEAALACARLGCSTLALTMSLDAVALMPCNPSVGGTAKGTLVREVDALGGAMGLAADAAMLQSRMLNTSKGPGVQALRVQVDKRVYQRVMRRMLEEQENLRLTEGEAADLLIEGGRVAGVKTASGALYRAKAVIVCTGVYLGGRIHRGTHSIPGGPCGLRAAAHLTGALNKAGVPLMRFKTDTPPRVHANSVEYARM
;
A
#
# COMPACT_ATOMS: atom_id res chain seq x y z
N MET A 1 -26.40 -10.80 3.24
CA MET A 1 -27.20 -10.29 2.11
C MET A 1 -26.42 -9.15 1.46
N ALA A 2 -26.56 -8.93 0.14
CA ALA A 2 -25.88 -7.82 -0.52
C ALA A 2 -26.69 -6.52 -0.38
N TYR A 3 -26.02 -5.37 -0.27
CA TYR A 3 -26.67 -4.06 -0.17
C TYR A 3 -25.87 -2.98 -0.90
N GLU A 4 -26.54 -2.01 -1.51
CA GLU A 4 -25.90 -0.89 -2.20
C GLU A 4 -25.32 0.09 -1.16
N ALA A 5 -24.03 0.42 -1.29
CA ALA A 5 -23.27 1.19 -0.30
C ALA A 5 -22.70 2.52 -0.85
N GLY A 6 -22.84 2.76 -2.15
CA GLY A 6 -22.53 4.04 -2.78
C GLY A 6 -21.90 3.91 -4.17
N SER A 7 -21.80 5.04 -4.87
CA SER A 7 -21.23 5.16 -6.21
C SER A 7 -20.07 6.13 -6.20
N TYR A 8 -18.97 5.73 -6.83
CA TYR A 8 -17.73 6.50 -6.93
C TYR A 8 -17.27 6.54 -8.39
N ASP A 9 -16.42 7.48 -8.75
CA ASP A 9 -15.75 7.42 -10.06
C ASP A 9 -14.66 6.34 -10.05
N CYS A 10 -13.88 6.28 -8.96
CA CYS A 10 -12.78 5.35 -8.79
C CYS A 10 -12.88 4.59 -7.46
N ILE A 11 -12.60 3.29 -7.47
CA ILE A 11 -12.36 2.50 -6.25
C ILE A 11 -10.92 2.01 -6.26
N VAL A 12 -10.18 2.27 -5.19
CA VAL A 12 -8.82 1.74 -4.96
C VAL A 12 -8.88 0.63 -3.92
N ILE A 13 -8.48 -0.58 -4.30
CA ILE A 13 -8.44 -1.75 -3.42
C ILE A 13 -7.04 -1.87 -2.79
N GLY A 14 -6.96 -1.59 -1.50
CA GLY A 14 -5.75 -1.65 -0.69
C GLY A 14 -5.14 -0.28 -0.45
N ALA A 15 -4.87 0.05 0.81
CA ALA A 15 -4.22 1.30 1.22
C ALA A 15 -2.73 1.11 1.57
N GLY A 16 -2.01 0.31 0.77
CA GLY A 16 -0.54 0.25 0.80
C GLY A 16 0.08 1.44 0.05
N HIS A 17 1.42 1.50 -0.07
CA HIS A 17 2.11 2.61 -0.73
C HIS A 17 1.54 2.98 -2.10
N ALA A 18 1.34 2.00 -2.99
CA ALA A 18 0.76 2.23 -4.32
C ALA A 18 -0.69 2.70 -4.25
N GLY A 19 -1.49 2.11 -3.36
CA GLY A 19 -2.90 2.47 -3.21
C GLY A 19 -3.12 3.85 -2.61
N CYS A 20 -2.22 4.28 -1.71
CA CYS A 20 -2.26 5.64 -1.17
C CYS A 20 -2.04 6.67 -2.28
N GLU A 21 -0.98 6.50 -3.09
CA GLU A 21 -0.71 7.41 -4.21
C GLU A 21 -1.83 7.37 -5.26
N ALA A 22 -2.34 6.19 -5.61
CA ALA A 22 -3.44 6.06 -6.56
C ALA A 22 -4.71 6.77 -6.07
N ALA A 23 -5.08 6.57 -4.80
CA ALA A 23 -6.26 7.18 -4.20
C ALA A 23 -6.15 8.71 -4.13
N LEU A 24 -4.99 9.22 -3.69
CA LEU A 24 -4.72 10.65 -3.65
C LEU A 24 -4.72 11.27 -5.05
N ALA A 25 -4.09 10.60 -6.03
CA ALA A 25 -4.06 11.08 -7.40
C ALA A 25 -5.47 11.19 -8.00
N CYS A 26 -6.29 10.13 -7.90
CA CYS A 26 -7.67 10.15 -8.38
C CYS A 26 -8.49 11.28 -7.73
N ALA A 27 -8.41 11.41 -6.41
CA ALA A 27 -9.15 12.42 -5.66
C ALA A 27 -8.72 13.86 -6.01
N ARG A 28 -7.40 14.10 -6.17
CA ARG A 28 -6.83 15.40 -6.57
C ARG A 28 -7.17 15.79 -8.00
N LEU A 29 -7.43 14.81 -8.86
CA LEU A 29 -7.96 15.02 -10.22
C LEU A 29 -9.48 15.28 -10.24
N GLY A 30 -10.13 15.36 -9.07
CA GLY A 30 -11.55 15.66 -8.93
C GLY A 30 -12.47 14.44 -9.03
N CYS A 31 -11.93 13.22 -9.06
CA CYS A 31 -12.73 12.00 -9.08
C CYS A 31 -13.23 11.66 -7.67
N SER A 32 -14.53 11.40 -7.54
CA SER A 32 -15.07 10.76 -6.34
C SER A 32 -14.40 9.40 -6.14
N THR A 33 -13.61 9.25 -5.07
CA THR A 33 -12.71 8.10 -4.88
C THR A 33 -12.99 7.39 -3.56
N LEU A 34 -13.13 6.08 -3.60
CA LEU A 34 -13.18 5.21 -2.42
C LEU A 34 -11.89 4.40 -2.31
N ALA A 35 -11.15 4.56 -1.23
CA ALA A 35 -10.04 3.68 -0.88
C ALA A 35 -10.51 2.63 0.14
N LEU A 36 -10.45 1.36 -0.25
CA LEU A 36 -10.76 0.22 0.62
C LEU A 36 -9.49 -0.35 1.23
N THR A 37 -9.51 -0.66 2.53
CA THR A 37 -8.40 -1.35 3.20
C THR A 37 -8.93 -2.41 4.15
N MET A 38 -8.19 -3.52 4.31
CA MET A 38 -8.55 -4.55 5.29
C MET A 38 -8.38 -4.08 6.74
N SER A 39 -7.54 -3.07 6.96
CA SER A 39 -7.33 -2.46 8.28
C SER A 39 -6.88 -1.02 8.10
N LEU A 40 -7.53 -0.09 8.81
CA LEU A 40 -7.13 1.32 8.85
C LEU A 40 -5.79 1.53 9.56
N ASP A 41 -5.42 0.64 10.48
CA ASP A 41 -4.13 0.67 11.18
C ASP A 41 -2.97 0.18 10.28
N ALA A 42 -3.29 -0.52 9.20
CA ALA A 42 -2.32 -1.02 8.22
C ALA A 42 -2.10 -0.06 7.03
N VAL A 43 -2.71 1.13 7.04
CA VAL A 43 -2.50 2.14 6.00
C VAL A 43 -1.03 2.51 5.91
N ALA A 44 -0.49 2.49 4.69
CA ALA A 44 0.91 2.74 4.36
C ALA A 44 1.91 1.99 5.25
N LEU A 45 1.55 0.79 5.73
CA LEU A 45 2.43 -0.02 6.56
C LEU A 45 3.75 -0.29 5.84
N MET A 46 4.86 -0.11 6.57
CA MET A 46 6.21 -0.45 6.12
C MET A 46 6.66 -1.79 6.73
N PRO A 47 6.20 -2.95 6.21
CA PRO A 47 6.48 -4.23 6.84
C PRO A 47 7.97 -4.62 6.77
N CYS A 48 8.70 -4.13 5.76
CA CYS A 48 10.10 -4.46 5.53
C CYS A 48 11.05 -3.41 6.15
N ASN A 49 11.75 -2.60 5.35
CA ASN A 49 12.77 -1.66 5.80
C ASN A 49 12.16 -0.34 6.34
N PRO A 50 12.60 0.22 7.48
CA PRO A 50 12.26 1.57 7.93
C PRO A 50 12.95 2.69 7.10
N SER A 51 12.97 2.60 5.76
CA SER A 51 13.61 3.62 4.94
C SER A 51 12.89 3.90 3.62
N VAL A 52 12.93 5.15 3.19
CA VAL A 52 12.48 5.62 1.88
C VAL A 52 13.69 6.11 1.06
N GLY A 53 13.68 5.88 -0.24
CA GLY A 53 14.81 6.20 -1.12
C GLY A 53 15.90 5.12 -1.18
N GLY A 54 17.12 5.52 -1.56
CA GLY A 54 18.21 4.63 -1.97
C GLY A 54 18.59 4.78 -3.45
N THR A 55 19.59 4.06 -3.95
CA THR A 55 20.23 4.31 -5.25
C THR A 55 19.27 4.62 -6.42
N ALA A 56 18.32 3.73 -6.71
CA ALA A 56 17.29 4.02 -7.73
C ALA A 56 16.01 4.63 -7.14
N LYS A 57 15.69 4.26 -5.89
CA LYS A 57 14.44 4.62 -5.24
C LYS A 57 14.36 6.09 -4.85
N GLY A 58 15.49 6.73 -4.56
CA GLY A 58 15.55 8.13 -4.17
C GLY A 58 15.08 9.04 -5.29
N THR A 59 15.50 8.76 -6.52
CA THR A 59 15.04 9.47 -7.72
C THR A 59 13.55 9.23 -7.94
N LEU A 60 13.08 7.97 -7.88
CA LEU A 60 11.64 7.68 -8.02
C LEU A 60 10.77 8.39 -6.99
N VAL A 61 11.23 8.52 -5.74
CA VAL A 61 10.51 9.28 -4.70
C VAL A 61 10.41 10.76 -5.09
N ARG A 62 11.49 11.34 -5.64
CA ARG A 62 11.50 12.72 -6.13
C ARG A 62 10.61 12.92 -7.36
N GLU A 63 10.54 11.94 -8.25
CA GLU A 63 9.63 11.97 -9.40
C GLU A 63 8.17 11.90 -8.97
N VAL A 64 7.84 11.03 -8.01
CA VAL A 64 6.51 10.96 -7.40
C VAL A 64 6.14 12.29 -6.74
N ASP A 65 7.07 12.88 -5.99
CA ASP A 65 6.89 14.20 -5.36
C ASP A 65 6.67 15.31 -6.41
N ALA A 66 7.46 15.33 -7.48
CA ALA A 66 7.31 16.29 -8.58
C ALA A 66 5.96 16.16 -9.32
N LEU A 67 5.38 14.96 -9.36
CA LEU A 67 4.04 14.71 -9.90
C LEU A 67 2.92 15.04 -8.90
N GLY A 68 3.25 15.55 -7.71
CA GLY A 68 2.30 15.89 -6.66
C GLY A 68 1.86 14.70 -5.81
N GLY A 69 2.69 13.65 -5.70
CA GLY A 69 2.47 12.52 -4.81
C GLY A 69 2.77 12.84 -3.34
N ALA A 70 2.46 11.90 -2.44
CA ALA A 70 2.58 12.10 -0.99
C ALA A 70 3.81 11.46 -0.35
N MET A 71 4.44 10.48 -1.01
CA MET A 71 5.52 9.67 -0.45
C MET A 71 6.70 10.51 0.03
N GLY A 72 7.11 11.54 -0.73
CA GLY A 72 8.18 12.45 -0.36
C GLY A 72 7.85 13.23 0.91
N LEU A 73 6.70 13.91 0.93
CA LEU A 73 6.21 14.68 2.08
C LEU A 73 6.06 13.83 3.34
N ALA A 74 5.51 12.62 3.22
CA ALA A 74 5.37 11.72 4.36
C ALA A 74 6.72 11.19 4.86
N ALA A 75 7.68 10.96 3.97
CA ALA A 75 9.03 10.55 4.34
C ALA A 75 9.77 11.66 5.09
N ASP A 76 9.64 12.91 4.63
CA ASP A 76 10.23 14.08 5.29
C ASP A 76 9.64 14.31 6.69
N ALA A 77 8.31 14.21 6.83
CA ALA A 77 7.62 14.35 8.12
C ALA A 77 7.98 13.24 9.14
N ALA A 78 8.40 12.07 8.66
CA ALA A 78 8.76 10.92 9.49
C ALA A 78 10.28 10.71 9.62
N MET A 79 11.10 11.62 9.08
CA MET A 79 12.54 11.43 8.94
C MET A 79 13.26 11.40 10.29
N LEU A 80 14.10 10.37 10.47
CA LEU A 80 15.02 10.25 11.62
C LEU A 80 16.48 10.51 11.22
N GLN A 81 16.84 10.12 10.00
CA GLN A 81 18.18 10.30 9.45
C GLN A 81 18.09 10.45 7.94
N SER A 82 18.87 11.37 7.38
CA SER A 82 19.05 11.53 5.93
C SER A 82 20.50 11.27 5.53
N ARG A 83 20.70 10.63 4.39
CA ARG A 83 22.01 10.42 3.79
C ARG A 83 21.94 10.48 2.27
N MET A 84 22.84 11.25 1.66
CA MET A 84 23.12 11.16 0.23
C MET A 84 24.06 9.98 -0.04
N LEU A 85 23.66 9.09 -0.95
CA LEU A 85 24.46 7.96 -1.40
C LEU A 85 25.32 8.36 -2.61
N ASN A 86 26.43 7.65 -2.84
CA ASN A 86 27.33 7.85 -3.99
C ASN A 86 27.89 9.28 -4.14
N THR A 87 28.14 9.98 -3.02
CA THR A 87 28.61 11.37 -3.03
C THR A 87 29.94 11.57 -3.77
N SER A 88 30.80 10.56 -3.82
CA SER A 88 32.09 10.59 -4.51
C SER A 88 32.03 10.37 -6.03
N LYS A 89 30.87 9.98 -6.60
CA LYS A 89 30.74 9.55 -8.00
C LYS A 89 30.01 10.55 -8.92
N GLY A 90 29.85 11.80 -8.46
CA GLY A 90 29.18 12.88 -9.19
C GLY A 90 27.65 12.85 -9.08
N PRO A 91 26.97 13.95 -9.43
CA PRO A 91 25.54 14.15 -9.13
C PRO A 91 24.60 13.19 -9.88
N GLY A 92 24.96 12.73 -11.09
CA GLY A 92 24.10 11.86 -11.91
C GLY A 92 23.83 10.47 -11.31
N VAL A 93 24.61 10.04 -10.32
CA VAL A 93 24.45 8.74 -9.64
C VAL A 93 24.19 8.88 -8.14
N GLN A 94 24.05 10.12 -7.66
CA GLN A 94 23.69 10.40 -6.27
C GLN A 94 22.21 10.11 -6.04
N ALA A 95 21.90 9.60 -4.84
CA ALA A 95 20.53 9.29 -4.48
C ALA A 95 20.29 9.50 -2.99
N LEU A 96 19.18 10.16 -2.67
CA LEU A 96 18.77 10.39 -1.30
C LEU A 96 18.21 9.11 -0.69
N ARG A 97 18.59 8.83 0.56
CA ARG A 97 18.00 7.79 1.39
C ARG A 97 17.71 8.34 2.77
N VAL A 98 16.49 8.14 3.24
CA VAL A 98 16.05 8.54 4.57
C VAL A 98 15.63 7.33 5.39
N GLN A 99 16.09 7.25 6.63
CA GLN A 99 15.50 6.36 7.64
C GLN A 99 14.32 7.09 8.27
N VAL A 100 13.20 6.39 8.41
CA VAL A 100 11.95 6.98 8.88
C VAL A 100 11.40 6.23 10.09
N ASP A 101 10.73 6.96 10.98
CA ASP A 101 9.88 6.34 11.98
C ASP A 101 8.65 5.75 11.28
N LYS A 102 8.55 4.42 11.30
CA LYS A 102 7.45 3.70 10.62
C LYS A 102 6.07 4.12 11.11
N ARG A 103 5.91 4.37 12.41
CA ARG A 103 4.61 4.73 13.00
C ARG A 103 4.24 6.15 12.64
N VAL A 104 5.20 7.08 12.65
CA VAL A 104 4.98 8.45 12.17
C VAL A 104 4.60 8.44 10.70
N TYR A 105 5.34 7.71 9.85
CA TYR A 105 5.05 7.60 8.42
C TYR A 105 3.61 7.12 8.15
N GLN A 106 3.19 6.06 8.83
CA GLN A 106 1.82 5.54 8.71
C GLN A 106 0.77 6.57 9.15
N ARG A 107 0.98 7.25 10.28
CA ARG A 107 0.04 8.27 10.77
C ARG A 107 -0.07 9.44 9.80
N VAL A 108 1.04 9.91 9.25
CA VAL A 108 1.06 11.01 8.28
C VAL A 108 0.34 10.61 7.00
N MET A 109 0.65 9.45 6.43
CA MET A 109 -0.03 8.95 5.23
C MET A 109 -1.52 8.74 5.44
N ARG A 110 -1.92 8.16 6.57
CA ARG A 110 -3.33 7.98 6.93
C ARG A 110 -4.06 9.32 7.02
N ARG A 111 -3.47 10.29 7.73
CA ARG A 111 -4.00 11.64 7.84
C ARG A 111 -4.18 12.30 6.47
N MET A 112 -3.17 12.21 5.60
CA MET A 112 -3.24 12.76 4.23
C MET A 112 -4.40 12.16 3.42
N LEU A 113 -4.72 10.88 3.61
CA LEU A 113 -5.87 10.24 2.95
C LEU A 113 -7.20 10.66 3.57
N GLU A 114 -7.27 10.76 4.91
CA GLU A 114 -8.49 11.14 5.65
C GLU A 114 -8.87 12.61 5.44
N GLU A 115 -7.89 13.50 5.25
CA GLU A 115 -8.10 14.94 5.03
C GLU A 115 -8.26 15.32 3.54
N GLN A 116 -8.06 14.38 2.60
CA GLN A 116 -8.15 14.66 1.17
C GLN A 116 -9.61 14.78 0.72
N GLU A 117 -9.97 15.94 0.16
CA GLU A 117 -11.27 16.13 -0.49
C GLU A 117 -11.46 15.13 -1.64
N ASN A 118 -12.71 14.72 -1.87
CA ASN A 118 -13.12 13.69 -2.84
C ASN A 118 -12.58 12.28 -2.56
N LEU A 119 -11.94 12.04 -1.42
CA LEU A 119 -11.47 10.73 -1.01
C LEU A 119 -12.18 10.24 0.25
N ARG A 120 -12.78 9.05 0.15
CA ARG A 120 -13.28 8.32 1.32
C ARG A 120 -12.38 7.11 1.59
N LEU A 121 -11.77 7.08 2.76
CA LEU A 121 -11.05 5.89 3.26
C LEU A 121 -12.01 5.02 4.09
N THR A 122 -12.15 3.75 3.72
CA THR A 122 -13.09 2.82 4.39
C THR A 122 -12.44 1.47 4.67
N GLU A 123 -12.70 0.94 5.86
CA GLU A 123 -12.31 -0.43 6.20
C GLU A 123 -13.27 -1.43 5.57
N GLY A 124 -12.73 -2.38 4.79
CA GLY A 124 -13.49 -3.43 4.13
C GLY A 124 -12.61 -4.29 3.23
N GLU A 125 -12.75 -5.62 3.34
CA GLU A 125 -12.12 -6.56 2.41
C GLU A 125 -12.92 -6.61 1.11
N ALA A 126 -12.31 -6.22 -0.01
CA ALA A 126 -12.86 -6.47 -1.34
C ALA A 126 -12.87 -7.98 -1.61
N ALA A 127 -14.04 -8.50 -1.96
CA ALA A 127 -14.27 -9.94 -2.13
C ALA A 127 -14.60 -10.34 -3.58
N ASP A 128 -15.26 -9.45 -4.33
CA ASP A 128 -15.63 -9.71 -5.73
C ASP A 128 -15.57 -8.43 -6.58
N LEU A 129 -15.42 -8.62 -7.89
CA LEU A 129 -15.55 -7.54 -8.88
C LEU A 129 -16.93 -7.59 -9.50
N LEU A 130 -17.62 -6.46 -9.56
CA LEU A 130 -18.86 -6.34 -10.30
C LEU A 130 -18.49 -6.13 -11.77
N ILE A 131 -18.94 -7.03 -12.65
CA ILE A 131 -18.66 -6.97 -14.09
C ILE A 131 -19.99 -7.01 -14.84
N GLU A 132 -20.24 -6.00 -15.66
CA GLU A 132 -21.46 -5.85 -16.47
C GLU A 132 -21.05 -5.61 -17.92
N GLY A 133 -21.55 -6.44 -18.85
CA GLY A 133 -21.21 -6.32 -20.27
C GLY A 133 -19.70 -6.40 -20.58
N GLY A 134 -18.94 -7.16 -19.79
CA GLY A 134 -17.48 -7.29 -19.93
C GLY A 134 -16.68 -6.10 -19.38
N ARG A 135 -17.32 -5.13 -18.72
CA ARG A 135 -16.67 -3.97 -18.12
C ARG A 135 -16.82 -3.99 -16.61
N VAL A 136 -15.83 -3.48 -15.89
CA VAL A 136 -15.93 -3.30 -14.44
C VAL A 136 -17.03 -2.28 -14.12
N ALA A 137 -17.86 -2.61 -13.15
CA ALA A 137 -18.97 -1.78 -12.67
C ALA A 137 -18.85 -1.47 -11.16
N GLY A 138 -17.85 -2.03 -10.48
CA GLY A 138 -17.64 -1.81 -9.06
C GLY A 138 -17.01 -2.99 -8.32
N VAL A 139 -17.16 -2.99 -6.99
CA VAL A 139 -16.58 -3.96 -6.07
C VAL A 139 -17.64 -4.39 -5.05
N LYS A 140 -17.68 -5.69 -4.74
CA LYS A 140 -18.41 -6.23 -3.59
C LYS A 140 -17.44 -6.54 -2.47
N THR A 141 -17.74 -6.07 -1.27
CA THR A 141 -16.95 -6.41 -0.07
C THR A 141 -17.41 -7.73 0.55
N ALA A 142 -16.58 -8.32 1.40
CA ALA A 142 -16.90 -9.54 2.16
C ALA A 142 -18.15 -9.37 3.06
N SER A 143 -18.43 -8.14 3.51
CA SER A 143 -19.63 -7.82 4.31
C SER A 143 -20.93 -7.82 3.50
N GLY A 144 -20.85 -7.88 2.16
CA GLY A 144 -21.99 -7.76 1.25
C GLY A 144 -22.23 -6.36 0.69
N ALA A 145 -21.48 -5.34 1.13
CA ALA A 145 -21.57 -3.99 0.56
C ALA A 145 -21.19 -3.98 -0.92
N LEU A 146 -22.02 -3.37 -1.76
CA LEU A 146 -21.81 -3.16 -3.19
C LEU A 146 -21.45 -1.70 -3.41
N TYR A 147 -20.24 -1.45 -3.90
CA TYR A 147 -19.79 -0.12 -4.30
C TYR A 147 -19.67 -0.07 -5.80
N ARG A 148 -20.38 0.87 -6.44
CA ARG A 148 -20.34 1.06 -7.90
C ARG A 148 -19.20 1.97 -8.29
N ALA A 149 -18.52 1.67 -9.39
CA ALA A 149 -17.48 2.56 -9.94
C ALA A 149 -17.25 2.40 -11.44
N LYS A 150 -16.75 3.48 -12.04
CA LYS A 150 -16.33 3.51 -13.45
C LYS A 150 -14.96 2.86 -13.65
N ALA A 151 -14.10 2.93 -12.63
CA ALA A 151 -12.78 2.32 -12.63
C ALA A 151 -12.44 1.70 -11.26
N VAL A 152 -11.66 0.61 -11.29
CA VAL A 152 -11.15 -0.08 -10.09
C VAL A 152 -9.64 -0.26 -10.22
N ILE A 153 -8.89 0.19 -9.21
CA ILE A 153 -7.43 0.08 -9.13
C ILE A 153 -7.08 -0.95 -8.06
N VAL A 154 -6.34 -2.00 -8.41
CA VAL A 154 -6.03 -3.12 -7.51
C VAL A 154 -4.61 -2.98 -6.96
N CYS A 155 -4.48 -2.66 -5.66
CA CYS A 155 -3.23 -2.44 -4.95
C CYS A 155 -3.09 -3.36 -3.73
N THR A 156 -3.33 -4.66 -3.94
CA THR A 156 -3.43 -5.69 -2.88
C THR A 156 -2.10 -6.09 -2.22
N GLY A 157 -0.98 -5.54 -2.68
CA GLY A 157 0.35 -5.82 -2.11
C GLY A 157 0.63 -7.31 -1.98
N VAL A 158 1.11 -7.73 -0.81
CA VAL A 158 1.41 -9.14 -0.52
C VAL A 158 0.26 -9.89 0.16
N TYR A 159 -0.96 -9.34 0.14
CA TYR A 159 -2.12 -9.93 0.83
C TYR A 159 -2.87 -10.94 -0.05
N LEU A 160 -2.90 -10.75 -1.37
CA LEU A 160 -3.68 -11.57 -2.32
C LEU A 160 -3.18 -13.03 -2.32
N GLY A 161 -3.98 -13.96 -1.77
CA GLY A 161 -3.56 -15.36 -1.62
C GLY A 161 -2.25 -15.52 -0.84
N GLY A 162 -1.99 -14.59 0.08
CA GLY A 162 -0.75 -14.47 0.84
C GLY A 162 -0.49 -15.68 1.74
N ARG A 163 0.78 -16.07 1.84
CA ARG A 163 1.25 -17.13 2.74
C ARG A 163 2.55 -16.70 3.42
N ILE A 164 2.64 -16.97 4.71
CA ILE A 164 3.84 -16.75 5.52
C ILE A 164 4.61 -18.07 5.57
N HIS A 165 5.92 -18.01 5.36
CA HIS A 165 6.82 -19.15 5.43
C HIS A 165 7.84 -18.94 6.55
N ARG A 166 7.96 -19.89 7.48
CA ARG A 166 8.94 -19.91 8.58
C ARG A 166 9.54 -21.31 8.72
N GLY A 167 10.74 -21.50 8.19
CA GLY A 167 11.33 -22.84 8.06
C GLY A 167 10.42 -23.73 7.21
N THR A 168 10.04 -24.89 7.74
CA THR A 168 9.11 -25.83 7.11
C THR A 168 7.63 -25.45 7.29
N HIS A 169 7.32 -24.49 8.16
CA HIS A 169 5.94 -24.11 8.45
C HIS A 169 5.43 -23.07 7.44
N SER A 170 4.22 -23.29 6.92
CA SER A 170 3.55 -22.36 6.00
C SER A 170 2.09 -22.18 6.36
N ILE A 171 1.69 -20.94 6.62
CA ILE A 171 0.31 -20.58 6.99
C ILE A 171 -0.23 -19.47 6.08
N PRO A 172 -1.54 -19.43 5.79
CA PRO A 172 -2.16 -18.26 5.16
C PRO A 172 -1.96 -17.02 6.03
N GLY A 173 -1.56 -15.90 5.43
CA GLY A 173 -1.34 -14.67 6.17
C GLY A 173 -0.72 -13.54 5.33
N GLY A 174 -0.93 -12.32 5.80
CA GLY A 174 -0.26 -11.11 5.34
C GLY A 174 0.85 -10.67 6.31
N PRO A 175 1.50 -9.53 6.04
CA PRO A 175 2.56 -9.01 6.91
C PRO A 175 2.08 -8.75 8.34
N CYS A 176 3.01 -8.84 9.29
CA CYS A 176 2.80 -8.41 10.67
C CYS A 176 1.58 -9.05 11.38
N GLY A 177 1.22 -10.29 11.01
CA GLY A 177 0.09 -11.01 11.63
C GLY A 177 -1.27 -10.66 11.05
N LEU A 178 -1.33 -9.84 10.00
CA LEU A 178 -2.57 -9.54 9.28
C LEU A 178 -3.06 -10.76 8.48
N ARG A 179 -4.36 -10.79 8.19
CA ARG A 179 -4.98 -11.86 7.42
C ARG A 179 -4.61 -11.73 5.93
N ALA A 180 -4.53 -12.86 5.23
CA ALA A 180 -4.47 -12.86 3.77
C ALA A 180 -5.83 -12.46 3.19
N ALA A 181 -5.82 -11.81 2.02
CA ALA A 181 -7.03 -11.57 1.24
C ALA A 181 -7.42 -12.89 0.56
N ALA A 182 -8.50 -13.49 1.02
CA ALA A 182 -8.88 -14.85 0.64
C ALA A 182 -9.81 -14.85 -0.57
N HIS A 183 -10.66 -13.84 -0.69
CA HIS A 183 -11.79 -13.86 -1.63
C HIS A 183 -11.41 -13.31 -3.01
N LEU A 184 -10.70 -12.17 -3.07
CA LEU A 184 -10.44 -11.44 -4.31
C LEU A 184 -9.64 -12.23 -5.36
N THR A 185 -8.80 -13.18 -4.93
CA THR A 185 -8.03 -14.07 -5.84
C THR A 185 -8.97 -14.84 -6.76
N GLY A 186 -10.08 -15.37 -6.22
CA GLY A 186 -11.07 -16.11 -7.00
C GLY A 186 -11.81 -15.21 -7.98
N ALA A 187 -12.13 -13.98 -7.58
CA ALA A 187 -12.79 -12.99 -8.43
C ALA A 187 -11.92 -12.58 -9.62
N LEU A 188 -10.62 -12.34 -9.40
CA LEU A 188 -9.67 -12.00 -10.46
C LEU A 188 -9.50 -13.15 -11.46
N ASN A 189 -9.41 -14.39 -10.98
CA ASN A 189 -9.37 -15.57 -11.86
C ASN A 189 -10.64 -15.70 -12.71
N LYS A 190 -11.83 -15.50 -12.10
CA LYS A 190 -13.12 -15.50 -12.83
C LYS A 190 -13.20 -14.40 -13.88
N ALA A 191 -12.57 -13.25 -13.60
CA ALA A 191 -12.46 -12.14 -14.54
C ALA A 191 -11.41 -12.36 -15.64
N GLY A 192 -10.72 -13.50 -15.66
CA GLY A 192 -9.71 -13.84 -16.67
C GLY A 192 -8.34 -13.17 -16.46
N VAL A 193 -8.06 -12.63 -15.26
CA VAL A 193 -6.76 -12.03 -14.94
C VAL A 193 -5.76 -13.14 -14.63
N PRO A 194 -4.65 -13.28 -15.40
CA PRO A 194 -3.63 -14.28 -15.11
C PRO A 194 -2.90 -13.94 -13.83
N LEU A 195 -2.87 -14.88 -12.88
CA LEU A 195 -2.21 -14.71 -11.58
C LEU A 195 -0.93 -15.53 -11.49
N MET A 196 0.09 -14.95 -10.87
CA MET A 196 1.35 -15.62 -10.56
C MET A 196 1.74 -15.40 -9.10
N ARG A 197 2.61 -16.27 -8.57
CA ARG A 197 3.07 -16.21 -7.19
C ARG A 197 4.52 -15.76 -7.12
N PHE A 198 4.75 -14.67 -6.39
CA PHE A 198 6.09 -14.22 -6.01
C PHE A 198 6.34 -14.48 -4.52
N LYS A 199 7.62 -14.60 -4.16
CA LYS A 199 8.07 -14.70 -2.77
C LYS A 199 9.08 -13.60 -2.50
N THR A 200 8.94 -12.96 -1.35
CA THR A 200 9.92 -12.03 -0.78
C THR A 200 10.09 -12.34 0.69
N ASP A 201 11.28 -12.06 1.23
CA ASP A 201 11.62 -12.34 2.62
C ASP A 201 11.89 -11.02 3.39
N THR A 202 11.81 -11.07 4.71
CA THR A 202 12.16 -9.96 5.60
C THR A 202 13.01 -10.47 6.77
N PRO A 203 14.01 -9.72 7.25
CA PRO A 203 14.80 -10.14 8.40
C PRO A 203 13.95 -10.20 9.67
N PRO A 204 14.40 -10.92 10.73
CA PRO A 204 13.77 -10.83 12.04
C PRO A 204 13.86 -9.40 12.61
N ARG A 205 13.04 -9.10 13.60
CA ARG A 205 13.16 -7.88 14.41
C ARG A 205 13.91 -8.25 15.69
N VAL A 206 14.95 -7.49 16.02
CA VAL A 206 15.80 -7.71 17.20
C VAL A 206 15.47 -6.66 18.25
N HIS A 207 15.48 -7.06 19.52
CA HIS A 207 15.28 -6.13 20.63
C HIS A 207 16.50 -5.21 20.79
N ALA A 208 16.31 -3.89 20.79
CA ALA A 208 17.44 -2.94 20.81
C ALA A 208 18.38 -3.15 22.01
N ASN A 209 17.83 -3.38 23.21
CA ASN A 209 18.64 -3.55 24.42
C ASN A 209 19.41 -4.89 24.47
N SER A 210 19.18 -5.80 23.51
CA SER A 210 19.95 -7.04 23.41
C SER A 210 21.15 -6.92 22.46
N VAL A 211 21.46 -5.72 21.97
CA VAL A 211 22.55 -5.46 21.02
C VAL A 211 23.69 -4.72 21.72
N GLU A 212 24.92 -5.24 21.57
CA GLU A 212 26.14 -4.61 22.11
C GLU A 212 26.70 -3.58 21.10
N TYR A 213 26.14 -2.36 21.12
CA TYR A 213 26.51 -1.30 20.18
C TYR A 213 27.97 -0.85 20.26
N ALA A 214 28.65 -1.03 21.41
CA ALA A 214 30.04 -0.62 21.60
C ALA A 214 31.04 -1.43 20.75
N ARG A 215 30.62 -2.55 20.17
CA ARG A 215 31.44 -3.42 19.30
C ARG A 215 31.06 -3.34 17.82
N MET A 216 30.23 -2.36 17.44
CA MET A 216 29.82 -2.10 16.06
C MET A 216 30.50 -0.84 15.53
#